data_AF-A0A7C7A513-F1
#
_entry.id   AF-A0A7C7A513-F1
#
_cell.length_a   1.000
_cell.length_b   1.000
_cell.length_c   1.000
_cell.angle_alpha   90.00
_cell.angle_beta   90.00
_cell.angle_gamma   90.00
#
_symmetry.space_group_name_H-M   'P 1'
#
loop_
_entity.id
_entity.type
_entity.pdbx_description
1 polymer ?
#
loop_
_entity_poly.entity_id
_entity_poly.type
_entity_poly.pdbx_seq_one_letter_code
_entity_poly.pdbx_strand_id
1 'polypeptide(L)'
;YKQPTVTGDQDMVYRLGVMLADLKDPGRLLYRSPNPTLSPETECEIGKKDECWVPNVVFTCGAVPAEDKQILDVDDKILVYYGAADTYICLATGTVGDMIPAEVRGRIDNRR
;
A
#
# COMPACT_ATOMS: atom_id res chain seq x y z
N TYR A 1 -15.54 -14.53 -6.81
CA TYR A 1 -14.95 -13.79 -5.69
C TYR A 1 -16.04 -13.51 -4.66
N LYS A 2 -16.06 -14.24 -3.54
CA LYS A 2 -16.88 -13.88 -2.38
C LYS A 2 -16.04 -12.96 -1.52
N GLN A 3 -16.50 -11.72 -1.30
CA GLN A 3 -15.86 -10.84 -0.34
C GLN A 3 -16.05 -11.44 1.06
N PRO A 4 -15.02 -11.51 1.91
CA PRO A 4 -15.20 -11.90 3.30
C PRO A 4 -16.06 -10.84 3.97
N THR A 5 -17.09 -11.29 4.67
CA THR A 5 -17.91 -10.48 5.57
C THR A 5 -17.01 -9.80 6.60
N VAL A 6 -16.98 -8.47 6.58
CA VAL A 6 -16.35 -7.64 7.61
C VAL A 6 -17.19 -7.75 8.89
N THR A 7 -16.91 -8.78 9.68
CA THR A 7 -17.23 -8.78 11.12
C THR A 7 -16.34 -7.70 11.74
N GLY A 8 -16.93 -6.77 12.49
CA GLY A 8 -16.32 -5.48 12.85
C GLY A 8 -14.89 -5.53 13.38
N ASP A 9 -14.17 -4.41 13.22
CA ASP A 9 -12.77 -4.14 13.63
C ASP A 9 -12.51 -4.32 15.15
N GLN A 10 -12.79 -5.49 15.71
CA GLN A 10 -12.41 -5.83 17.09
C GLN A 10 -10.96 -6.32 17.19
N ASP A 11 -10.32 -6.63 16.04
CA ASP A 11 -8.97 -7.22 15.97
C ASP A 11 -7.87 -6.23 15.50
N MET A 12 -8.09 -4.91 15.58
CA MET A 12 -7.08 -3.85 15.31
C MET A 12 -6.16 -4.15 14.11
N VAL A 13 -6.74 -4.40 12.93
CA VAL A 13 -5.98 -4.80 11.74
C VAL A 13 -5.38 -3.59 11.04
N TYR A 14 -4.06 -3.51 10.94
CA TYR A 14 -3.37 -2.42 10.25
C TYR A 14 -3.10 -2.79 8.78
N ARG A 15 -3.57 -1.94 7.86
CA ARG A 15 -3.49 -2.15 6.41
C ARG A 15 -2.93 -0.92 5.71
N LEU A 16 -2.35 -1.11 4.53
CA LEU A 16 -1.80 -0.03 3.71
C LEU A 16 -2.70 0.31 2.54
N GLY A 17 -2.80 1.60 2.23
CA GLY A 17 -3.41 2.11 1.02
C GLY A 17 -2.49 3.10 0.32
N VAL A 18 -2.93 3.60 -0.82
CA VAL A 18 -2.19 4.58 -1.61
C VAL A 18 -2.96 5.89 -1.68
N MET A 19 -2.24 7.01 -1.66
CA MET A 19 -2.79 8.32 -1.99
C MET A 19 -1.90 9.01 -3.02
N LEU A 20 -2.53 9.83 -3.86
CA LEU A 20 -1.86 10.71 -4.82
C LEU A 20 -2.25 12.14 -4.50
N ALA A 21 -1.25 12.97 -4.20
CA ALA A 21 -1.42 14.39 -3.93
C ALA A 21 -1.07 15.24 -5.16
N ASP A 22 -1.55 16.47 -5.19
CA ASP A 22 -1.17 17.45 -6.21
C ASP A 22 0.31 17.85 -6.04
N LEU A 23 1.03 17.94 -7.16
CA LEU A 23 2.46 18.23 -7.15
C LEU A 23 2.78 19.66 -6.69
N LYS A 24 1.88 20.61 -6.95
CA LYS A 24 2.08 22.02 -6.56
C LYS A 24 1.50 22.33 -5.19
N ASP A 25 0.45 21.63 -4.80
CA ASP A 25 -0.23 21.78 -3.51
C ASP A 25 -0.49 20.40 -2.85
N PRO A 26 0.44 19.87 -2.04
CA PRO A 26 0.31 18.53 -1.48
C PRO A 26 -0.84 18.38 -0.47
N GLY A 27 -1.44 19.49 -0.01
CA GLY A 27 -2.66 19.45 0.80
C GLY A 27 -3.90 19.00 0.01
N ARG A 28 -3.83 19.04 -1.32
CA ARG A 28 -4.89 18.61 -2.22
C ARG A 28 -4.68 17.16 -2.66
N LEU A 29 -5.53 16.27 -2.17
CA LEU A 29 -5.57 14.88 -2.63
C LEU A 29 -6.29 14.76 -3.97
N LEU A 30 -5.59 14.20 -4.96
CA LEU A 30 -6.12 13.88 -6.29
C LEU A 30 -6.78 12.49 -6.33
N TYR A 31 -6.26 11.57 -5.52
CA TYR A 31 -6.77 10.21 -5.37
C TYR A 31 -6.37 9.61 -4.03
N ARG A 32 -7.22 8.72 -3.54
CA ARG A 32 -6.97 7.81 -2.41
C ARG A 32 -7.60 6.48 -2.79
N SER A 33 -6.88 5.38 -2.56
CA SER A 33 -7.42 4.05 -2.85
C SER A 33 -8.67 3.79 -2.00
N PRO A 34 -9.78 3.31 -2.60
CA PRO A 34 -10.99 2.99 -1.84
C PRO A 34 -10.81 1.72 -1.01
N ASN A 35 -9.94 0.81 -1.46
CA ASN A 35 -9.59 -0.43 -0.78
C ASN A 35 -8.11 -0.42 -0.35
N PRO A 36 -7.74 -1.24 0.63
CA PRO A 36 -6.34 -1.49 0.96
C PRO A 36 -5.57 -2.05 -0.24
N THR A 37 -4.33 -1.59 -0.39
CA THR A 37 -3.36 -2.10 -1.37
C THR A 37 -2.55 -3.27 -0.81
N LEU A 38 -2.31 -3.28 0.51
CA LEU A 38 -1.70 -4.40 1.21
C LEU A 38 -2.45 -4.65 2.52
N SER A 39 -2.76 -5.92 2.76
CA SER A 39 -3.39 -6.40 3.99
C SER A 39 -2.59 -7.58 4.56
N PRO A 40 -2.65 -7.85 5.87
CA PRO A 40 -2.06 -9.06 6.43
C PRO A 40 -2.72 -10.31 5.84
N GLU A 41 -1.94 -11.14 5.18
CA GLU A 41 -2.40 -12.39 4.55
C GLU A 41 -1.47 -13.57 4.85
N THR A 42 -0.19 -13.29 5.08
CA THR A 42 0.85 -14.30 5.31
C THR A 42 1.11 -14.52 6.80
N GLU A 43 1.78 -15.63 7.14
CA GLU A 43 2.07 -15.98 8.54
C GLU A 43 2.88 -14.90 9.28
N CYS A 44 3.82 -14.23 8.59
CA CYS A 44 4.63 -13.17 9.22
C CYS A 44 3.84 -11.88 9.47
N GLU A 45 2.73 -11.65 8.77
CA GLU A 45 1.90 -10.44 8.89
C GLU A 45 0.74 -10.64 9.85
N ILE A 46 0.09 -11.80 9.77
CA ILE A 46 -0.96 -12.21 10.70
C ILE A 46 -0.34 -12.43 12.08
N GLY A 47 0.88 -12.97 12.12
CA GLY A 47 1.61 -13.25 13.34
C GLY A 47 1.16 -14.57 13.98
N LYS A 48 2.12 -15.38 14.44
CA LYS A 48 1.84 -16.57 15.25
C LYS A 48 1.75 -16.18 16.72
N LYS A 49 0.88 -16.87 17.45
CA LYS A 49 0.71 -16.67 18.89
C LYS A 49 2.07 -16.89 19.58
N ASP A 50 2.44 -15.94 20.44
CA ASP A 50 3.70 -15.92 21.20
C ASP A 50 4.99 -15.77 20.34
N GLU A 51 4.87 -15.50 19.04
CA GLU A 51 6.01 -15.29 18.12
C GLU A 51 6.03 -13.89 17.49
N CYS A 52 5.07 -13.02 17.83
CA CYS A 52 5.00 -11.65 17.32
C CYS A 52 4.58 -10.65 18.40
N TRP A 53 4.92 -9.37 18.20
CA TRP A 53 4.58 -8.28 19.11
C TRP A 53 3.15 -7.79 18.92
N VAL A 54 2.72 -7.59 17.68
CA VAL A 54 1.38 -7.08 17.34
C VAL A 54 0.86 -7.86 16.14
N PRO A 55 -0.13 -8.76 16.28
CA PRO A 55 -0.65 -9.53 15.15
C PRO A 55 -1.44 -8.63 14.18
N ASN A 56 -1.65 -9.12 12.95
CA ASN A 56 -2.46 -8.47 11.91
C ASN A 56 -1.96 -7.06 11.51
N VAL A 57 -0.64 -6.91 11.31
CA VAL A 57 -0.03 -5.62 10.94
C VAL A 57 0.76 -5.74 9.65
N VAL A 58 0.49 -4.83 8.72
CA VAL A 58 1.41 -4.42 7.64
C VAL A 58 1.65 -2.91 7.70
N PHE A 59 2.84 -2.47 8.08
CA PHE A 59 3.16 -1.05 8.31
C PHE A 59 4.30 -0.57 7.41
N THR A 60 4.05 0.41 6.55
CA THR A 60 5.06 0.86 5.57
C THR A 60 6.23 1.59 6.23
N CYS A 61 7.45 1.17 5.89
CA CYS A 61 8.70 1.79 6.33
C CYS A 61 9.35 2.62 5.22
N GLY A 62 8.98 2.39 3.97
CA GLY A 62 9.46 3.16 2.82
C GLY A 62 9.15 2.48 1.50
N ALA A 63 9.07 3.28 0.44
CA ALA A 63 8.97 2.79 -0.93
C ALA A 63 10.11 3.40 -1.76
N VAL A 64 10.81 2.55 -2.50
CA VAL A 64 11.92 2.96 -3.38
C VAL A 64 11.70 2.42 -4.79
N PRO A 65 12.20 3.10 -5.82
CA PRO A 65 12.18 2.54 -7.16
C PRO A 65 13.08 1.31 -7.24
N ALA A 66 12.69 0.30 -8.02
CA ALA A 66 13.51 -0.89 -8.23
C ALA A 66 14.76 -0.59 -9.09
N GLU A 67 14.69 0.47 -9.88
CA GLU A 67 15.78 0.99 -10.71
C GLU A 67 16.14 2.41 -10.25
N ASP A 68 17.39 2.83 -10.42
CA ASP A 68 17.83 4.17 -10.01
C ASP A 68 17.27 5.24 -10.96
N LYS A 69 16.03 5.68 -10.66
CA LYS A 69 15.27 6.64 -11.46
C LYS A 69 14.53 7.62 -10.55
N GLN A 70 14.66 8.91 -10.85
CA GLN A 70 14.02 9.97 -10.05
C GLN A 70 12.54 10.16 -10.36
N ILE A 71 12.11 9.92 -11.60
CA ILE A 71 10.72 10.05 -12.05
C ILE A 71 10.28 8.72 -12.64
N LEU A 72 9.26 8.11 -12.04
CA LEU A 72 8.79 6.79 -12.44
C LEU A 72 7.66 6.88 -13.47
N ASP A 73 7.71 6.00 -14.45
CA ASP A 73 6.65 5.73 -15.41
C ASP A 73 5.69 4.67 -14.85
N VAL A 74 4.57 4.47 -15.53
CA VAL A 74 3.48 3.62 -15.06
C VAL A 74 3.87 2.15 -14.93
N ASP A 75 4.81 1.69 -15.75
CA ASP A 75 5.28 0.30 -15.76
C ASP A 75 6.51 0.10 -14.85
N ASP A 76 7.05 1.19 -14.26
CA ASP A 76 8.21 1.09 -13.37
C ASP A 76 7.82 0.42 -12.06
N LYS A 77 8.70 -0.47 -11.60
CA LYS A 77 8.51 -1.23 -10.38
C LYS A 77 8.96 -0.43 -9.16
N ILE A 78 8.17 -0.52 -8.11
CA ILE A 78 8.49 -0.04 -6.77
C ILE A 78 8.69 -1.22 -5.81
N LEU A 79 9.60 -1.03 -4.88
CA LEU A 79 9.88 -1.91 -3.76
C LEU A 79 9.35 -1.24 -2.49
N VAL A 80 8.39 -1.87 -1.82
CA VAL A 80 7.78 -1.36 -0.59
C VAL A 80 8.27 -2.20 0.58
N TYR A 81 9.10 -1.62 1.43
CA TYR A 81 9.53 -2.23 2.67
C TYR A 81 8.50 -1.94 3.76
N TYR A 82 8.07 -2.97 4.46
CA TYR A 82 7.06 -2.84 5.50
C TYR A 82 7.37 -3.75 6.70
N GLY A 83 7.02 -3.27 7.88
CA GLY A 83 6.94 -4.06 9.09
C GLY A 83 5.76 -5.00 9.04
N ALA A 84 5.99 -6.27 9.37
CA ALA A 84 4.98 -7.31 9.48
C ALA A 84 4.90 -7.79 10.93
N ALA A 85 3.70 -7.74 11.50
CA ALA A 85 3.39 -8.08 12.88
C ALA A 85 4.31 -7.45 13.96
N ASP A 86 4.80 -6.22 13.72
CA ASP A 86 5.83 -5.52 14.54
C ASP A 86 7.06 -6.38 14.88
N THR A 87 7.39 -7.34 14.00
CA THR A 87 8.40 -8.37 14.27
C THR A 87 9.36 -8.58 13.09
N TYR A 88 8.83 -8.58 11.87
CA TYR A 88 9.61 -8.82 10.65
C TYR A 88 9.67 -7.57 9.78
N ILE A 89 10.72 -7.49 8.96
CA ILE A 89 10.73 -6.60 7.79
C ILE A 89 10.48 -7.45 6.56
N CYS A 90 9.48 -7.09 5.80
CA CYS A 90 9.08 -7.74 4.56
C CYS A 90 9.19 -6.76 3.39
N LEU A 91 9.16 -7.31 2.17
CA LEU A 91 9.24 -6.56 0.94
C LEU A 91 8.09 -6.97 0.02
N ALA A 92 7.29 -5.99 -0.38
CA ALA A 92 6.29 -6.14 -1.43
C ALA A 92 6.79 -5.44 -2.71
N THR A 93 6.31 -5.90 -3.87
CA THR A 93 6.62 -5.28 -5.16
C THR A 93 5.36 -5.06 -5.97
N GLY A 94 5.34 -3.99 -6.75
CA GLY A 94 4.27 -3.66 -7.69
C GLY A 94 4.73 -2.57 -8.64
N THR A 95 3.92 -2.23 -9.64
CA THR A 95 4.20 -1.11 -10.55
C THR A 95 3.50 0.16 -10.07
N VAL A 96 3.93 1.33 -10.54
CA VAL A 96 3.21 2.59 -10.31
C VAL A 96 1.77 2.53 -10.84
N GLY A 97 1.57 1.84 -11.96
CA GLY A 97 0.26 1.61 -12.59
C GLY A 97 -0.68 0.76 -11.74
N ASP A 98 -0.17 -0.18 -10.94
CA ASP A 98 -0.95 -0.97 -9.99
C ASP A 98 -1.48 -0.11 -8.83
N MET A 99 -0.72 0.92 -8.45
CA MET A 99 -1.05 1.80 -7.33
C MET A 99 -2.13 2.83 -7.71
N ILE A 100 -2.07 3.36 -8.93
CA ILE A 100 -2.98 4.40 -9.43
C ILE A 100 -3.70 3.92 -10.71
N PRO A 101 -5.02 3.64 -10.64
CA PRO A 101 -5.79 3.14 -11.79
C PRO A 101 -5.71 4.05 -13.03
N ALA A 102 -5.76 3.45 -14.22
CA ALA A 102 -5.66 4.18 -15.49
C ALA A 102 -6.72 5.29 -15.64
N GLU A 103 -7.95 5.04 -15.16
CA GLU A 103 -9.06 6.01 -15.17
C GLU A 103 -8.73 7.26 -14.35
N VAL A 104 -8.06 7.08 -13.21
CA VAL A 104 -7.63 8.18 -12.33
C VAL A 104 -6.53 8.98 -13.01
N ARG A 105 -5.54 8.31 -13.62
CA ARG A 105 -4.44 8.94 -14.35
C ARG A 105 -4.97 9.80 -15.50
N GLY A 106 -5.83 9.25 -16.36
CA GLY A 106 -6.43 9.98 -17.48
C GLY A 106 -7.26 11.20 -17.05
N ARG A 107 -8.00 11.10 -15.93
CA ARG A 107 -8.75 12.24 -15.37
C ARG A 107 -7.84 13.37 -14.90
N ILE A 108 -6.66 13.05 -14.36
CA ILE A 108 -5.71 14.05 -13.84
C ILE A 108 -4.98 14.73 -14.99
N ASP A 109 -4.56 13.98 -16.00
CA ASP A 109 -3.89 14.56 -17.17
C ASP A 109 -4.79 15.53 -17.94
N ASN A 110 -6.09 15.22 -18.05
CA ASN A 110 -7.07 16.11 -18.68
C ASN A 110 -7.39 17.39 -17.90
N ARG A 111 -6.83 17.57 -16.69
CA ARG A 111 -6.98 18.78 -15.86
C ARG A 111 -5.76 19.70 -15.89
N ARG A 112 -4.68 19.29 -16.58
CA ARG A 112 -3.49 20.12 -16.84
C ARG A 112 -3.73 21.00 -18.07
#